data_AF-A0A1B1ZN60-F1
#
_entry.id   AF-A0A1B1ZN60-F1
#
_cell.length_a   1.000
_cell.length_b   1.000
_cell.length_c   1.000
_cell.angle_alpha   90.00
_cell.angle_beta   90.00
_cell.angle_gamma   90.00
#
_symmetry.space_group_name_H-M   'P 1'
#
loop_
_entity.id
_entity.type
_entity.pdbx_description
1 polymer ?
#
loop_
_entity_poly.entity_id
_entity_poly.type
_entity_poly.pdbx_seq_one_letter_code
_entity_poly.pdbx_strand_id
1 'polypeptide(L)'
;MIADRPRVRADAAEVLDEAARAAAVHLLRAGARRDPERVRRTEAAALLLGGLLDPASAARRLGPVLAGGTAVLALTTRTGGGSADLPAARVVELTTLHAELRHPDAVCVVEQGAVYVLLPGPAGRETASARELAEAVGRASGTDVVVAVGPWAAGPDRVAAARRVADRVLTALLAARASVRVGTLAELAPQVALRGLGDAVADPELVLDGVAAMLAHDARHGTGYAASLCAWAGAAGDVARAARTLTIHENTLRYRLRRLRELFGIDAADPDQLLVAWLQARVLGDPGLSGSTSG
;
A
#
# COMPACT_ATOMS: atom_id res chain seq x y z
N MET A 1 -13.70 -30.09 -41.21
CA MET A 1 -15.00 -30.40 -40.58
C MET A 1 -14.69 -31.11 -39.27
N ILE A 2 -15.02 -30.46 -38.16
CA ILE A 2 -15.13 -30.95 -36.76
C ILE A 2 -13.88 -31.59 -36.14
N ALA A 3 -13.24 -30.82 -35.27
CA ALA A 3 -12.27 -31.27 -34.28
C ALA A 3 -12.95 -32.18 -33.24
N ASP A 4 -12.48 -33.41 -33.13
CA ASP A 4 -12.91 -34.37 -32.10
C ASP A 4 -12.27 -33.97 -30.77
N ARG A 5 -12.98 -33.17 -29.96
CA ARG A 5 -12.58 -32.91 -28.58
C ARG A 5 -12.88 -34.17 -27.76
N PRO A 6 -11.92 -34.70 -27.00
CA PRO A 6 -12.15 -35.91 -26.21
C PRO A 6 -13.35 -35.69 -25.28
N ARG A 7 -14.33 -36.60 -25.35
CA ARG A 7 -15.53 -36.55 -24.50
C ARG A 7 -15.11 -36.70 -23.05
N VAL A 8 -15.23 -35.61 -22.29
CA VAL A 8 -15.15 -35.62 -20.84
C VAL A 8 -16.22 -36.60 -20.35
N ARG A 9 -15.83 -37.66 -19.63
CA ARG A 9 -16.78 -38.63 -19.08
C ARG A 9 -17.73 -37.92 -18.11
N ALA A 10 -18.96 -38.42 -18.01
CA ALA A 10 -20.01 -37.83 -17.17
C ALA A 10 -19.63 -37.78 -15.67
N ASP A 11 -18.69 -38.64 -15.24
CA ASP A 11 -18.16 -38.75 -13.88
C ASP A 11 -16.89 -37.90 -13.65
N ALA A 12 -16.36 -37.22 -14.66
CA ALA A 12 -15.08 -36.52 -14.55
C ALA A 12 -15.08 -35.43 -13.47
N ALA A 13 -16.22 -34.77 -13.25
CA ALA A 13 -16.35 -33.77 -12.19
C ALA A 13 -16.30 -34.41 -10.80
N GLU A 14 -16.95 -35.56 -10.60
CA GLU A 14 -16.91 -36.31 -9.34
C GLU A 14 -15.53 -36.89 -9.08
N VAL A 15 -14.89 -37.47 -10.11
CA VAL A 15 -13.52 -38.01 -10.02
C VAL A 15 -12.51 -36.91 -9.70
N LEU A 16 -12.67 -35.70 -10.26
CA LEU A 16 -11.82 -34.55 -9.94
C LEU A 16 -12.07 -34.02 -8.52
N ASP A 17 -13.32 -33.99 -8.04
CA ASP A 17 -13.63 -33.58 -6.66
C ASP A 17 -13.09 -34.59 -5.65
N GLU A 18 -13.20 -35.89 -5.93
CA GLU A 18 -12.65 -36.95 -5.09
C GLU A 18 -11.11 -36.93 -5.06
N ALA A 19 -10.48 -36.75 -6.24
CA ALA A 19 -9.03 -36.57 -6.34
C ALA A 19 -8.55 -35.29 -5.62
N ALA A 20 -9.31 -34.19 -5.71
CA ALA A 20 -9.01 -32.94 -5.02
C ALA A 20 -9.13 -33.09 -3.50
N ARG A 21 -10.14 -33.79 -3.00
CA ARG A 21 -10.30 -34.10 -1.56
C ARG A 21 -9.18 -35.01 -1.05
N ALA A 22 -8.82 -36.03 -1.80
CA ALA A 22 -7.71 -36.91 -1.46
C ALA A 22 -6.38 -36.14 -1.45
N ALA A 23 -6.12 -35.33 -2.49
CA ALA A 23 -4.96 -34.45 -2.56
C ALA A 23 -4.94 -33.43 -1.42
N ALA A 24 -6.09 -32.85 -1.04
CA ALA A 24 -6.20 -31.91 0.08
C ALA A 24 -5.73 -32.54 1.39
N VAL A 25 -6.08 -33.79 1.69
CA VAL A 25 -5.59 -34.48 2.90
C VAL A 25 -4.07 -34.68 2.85
N HIS A 26 -3.51 -35.01 1.69
CA HIS A 26 -2.06 -35.14 1.51
C HIS A 26 -1.32 -33.80 1.60
N LEU A 27 -1.87 -32.74 1.03
CA LEU A 27 -1.35 -31.37 1.09
C LEU A 27 -1.44 -30.81 2.51
N LEU A 28 -2.54 -31.07 3.23
CA LEU A 28 -2.69 -30.69 4.63
C LEU A 28 -1.70 -31.44 5.53
N ARG A 29 -1.46 -32.73 5.28
CA ARG A 29 -0.43 -33.51 6.00
C ARG A 29 1.00 -33.12 5.64
N ALA A 30 1.24 -32.72 4.39
CA ALA A 30 2.52 -32.18 3.94
C ALA A 30 2.78 -30.80 4.53
N GLY A 31 1.76 -29.93 4.63
CA GLY A 31 1.85 -28.62 5.26
C GLY A 31 1.87 -28.65 6.80
N ALA A 32 1.25 -29.66 7.42
CA ALA A 32 1.24 -29.85 8.88
C ALA A 32 2.59 -30.32 9.43
N ARG A 33 3.40 -31.01 8.62
CA ARG A 33 4.85 -31.14 8.87
C ARG A 33 5.49 -29.83 8.44
N ARG A 34 5.41 -28.80 9.29
CA ARG A 34 6.19 -27.58 9.13
C ARG A 34 7.65 -28.00 8.93
N ASP A 35 8.14 -27.94 7.70
CA ASP A 35 9.54 -28.20 7.41
C ASP A 35 10.36 -27.26 8.31
N PRO A 36 11.19 -27.80 9.25
CA PRO A 36 11.98 -26.97 10.15
C PRO A 36 12.83 -25.95 9.39
N GLU A 37 13.26 -26.29 8.18
CA GLU A 37 14.01 -25.39 7.31
C GLU A 37 13.13 -24.24 6.80
N ARG A 38 11.90 -24.53 6.38
CA ARG A 38 10.93 -23.51 5.95
C ARG A 38 10.62 -22.53 7.08
N VAL A 39 10.39 -23.01 8.30
CA VAL A 39 10.15 -22.15 9.47
C VAL A 39 11.37 -21.25 9.72
N ARG A 40 12.57 -21.82 9.72
CA ARG A 40 13.83 -21.08 9.92
C ARG A 40 14.06 -20.02 8.84
N ARG A 41 13.67 -20.27 7.59
CA ARG A 41 13.73 -19.31 6.48
C ARG A 41 12.71 -18.20 6.66
N THR A 42 11.45 -18.51 6.99
CA THR A 42 10.43 -17.48 7.28
C THR A 42 10.85 -16.57 8.43
N GLU A 43 11.39 -17.13 9.52
CA GLU A 43 11.91 -16.34 10.65
C GLU A 43 13.10 -15.45 10.23
N ALA A 44 14.05 -15.99 9.46
CA ALA A 44 15.17 -15.20 8.95
C ALA A 44 14.72 -14.08 8.02
N ALA A 45 13.73 -14.35 7.16
CA ALA A 45 13.14 -13.37 6.26
C ALA A 45 12.42 -12.26 7.02
N ALA A 46 11.69 -12.59 8.09
CA ALA A 46 11.05 -11.60 8.96
C ALA A 46 12.08 -10.68 9.62
N LEU A 47 13.17 -11.25 10.18
CA LEU A 47 14.26 -10.46 10.75
C LEU A 47 14.95 -9.58 9.69
N LEU A 48 15.18 -10.10 8.49
CA LEU A 48 15.80 -9.34 7.39
C LEU A 48 14.91 -8.19 6.92
N LEU A 49 13.61 -8.45 6.76
CA LEU A 49 12.61 -7.44 6.42
C LEU A 49 12.54 -6.34 7.49
N GLY A 50 12.69 -6.69 8.77
CA GLY A 50 12.78 -5.74 9.88
C GLY A 50 14.12 -5.02 9.99
N GLY A 51 15.14 -5.40 9.20
CA GLY A 51 16.50 -4.87 9.32
C GLY A 51 17.24 -5.33 10.59
N LEU A 52 16.78 -6.42 11.20
CA LEU A 52 17.31 -7.00 12.43
C LEU A 52 18.27 -8.17 12.19
N LEU A 53 18.49 -8.55 10.92
CA LEU A 53 19.42 -9.60 10.52
C LEU A 53 20.58 -9.02 9.73
N ASP A 54 21.81 -9.35 10.13
CA ASP A 54 23.00 -8.92 9.41
C ASP A 54 23.10 -9.59 8.02
N PRO A 55 23.72 -8.92 7.03
CA PRO A 55 23.87 -9.44 5.67
C PRO A 55 24.48 -10.84 5.55
N ALA A 56 25.46 -11.19 6.38
CA ALA A 56 26.15 -12.47 6.30
C ALA A 56 25.27 -13.62 6.82
N SER A 57 24.57 -13.39 7.94
CA SER A 57 23.58 -14.33 8.45
C SER A 57 22.38 -14.48 7.51
N ALA A 58 21.95 -13.40 6.88
CA ALA A 58 20.90 -13.42 5.86
C ALA A 58 21.31 -14.28 4.66
N ALA A 59 22.50 -14.07 4.09
CA ALA A 59 23.01 -14.87 2.98
C ALA A 59 23.12 -16.36 3.32
N ARG A 60 23.53 -16.71 4.55
CA ARG A 60 23.62 -18.10 4.99
C ARG A 60 22.26 -18.79 5.16
N ARG A 61 21.25 -18.06 5.64
CA ARG A 61 19.92 -18.62 5.95
C ARG A 61 18.92 -18.51 4.79
N LEU A 62 19.14 -17.58 3.86
CA LEU A 62 18.24 -17.24 2.76
C LEU A 62 18.96 -17.24 1.39
N GLY A 63 20.13 -17.87 1.31
CA GLY A 63 21.01 -17.82 0.13
C GLY A 63 20.29 -17.97 -1.21
N PRO A 64 19.45 -19.00 -1.43
CA PRO A 64 18.72 -19.16 -2.69
C PRO A 64 17.79 -17.99 -3.03
N VAL A 65 17.11 -17.42 -2.03
CA VAL A 65 16.16 -16.30 -2.19
C VAL A 65 16.87 -14.99 -2.55
N LEU A 66 18.10 -14.85 -2.08
CA LEU A 66 18.91 -13.64 -2.22
C LEU A 66 19.93 -13.76 -3.36
N ALA A 67 20.10 -14.94 -3.95
CA ALA A 67 21.05 -15.20 -5.01
C ALA A 67 20.66 -14.41 -6.27
N GLY A 68 21.46 -13.39 -6.61
CA GLY A 68 21.20 -12.51 -7.75
C GLY A 68 20.26 -11.33 -7.46
N GLY A 69 19.82 -11.19 -6.21
CA GLY A 69 18.89 -10.15 -5.75
C GLY A 69 17.46 -10.65 -5.59
N THR A 70 16.62 -9.83 -4.96
CA THR A 70 15.24 -10.19 -4.63
C THR A 70 14.30 -8.99 -4.75
N ALA A 71 13.07 -9.24 -5.15
CA ALA A 71 11.99 -8.26 -5.06
C ALA A 71 11.29 -8.39 -3.70
N VAL A 72 10.87 -7.27 -3.14
CA VAL A 72 9.99 -7.24 -1.96
C VAL A 72 8.60 -6.80 -2.41
N LEU A 73 7.64 -7.71 -2.35
CA LEU A 73 6.24 -7.41 -2.60
C LEU A 73 5.49 -7.36 -1.28
N ALA A 74 4.60 -6.39 -1.10
CA ALA A 74 3.71 -6.30 0.06
C ALA A 74 2.25 -6.38 -0.40
N LEU A 75 1.49 -7.31 0.17
CA LEU A 75 0.13 -7.63 -0.26
C LEU A 75 -0.86 -7.47 0.88
N THR A 76 -2.03 -6.92 0.58
CA THR A 76 -3.18 -6.93 1.49
C THR A 76 -4.49 -6.82 0.72
N THR A 77 -5.62 -6.88 1.41
CA THR A 77 -6.95 -6.65 0.82
C THR A 77 -7.36 -5.19 0.99
N ARG A 78 -7.96 -4.58 -0.04
CA ARG A 78 -8.41 -3.18 0.01
C ARG A 78 -9.50 -2.91 1.07
N THR A 79 -10.31 -3.90 1.41
CA THR A 79 -11.44 -3.75 2.35
C THR A 79 -11.10 -4.16 3.79
N GLY A 80 -9.94 -3.72 4.30
CA GLY A 80 -9.51 -4.01 5.67
C GLY A 80 -10.19 -3.10 6.69
N GLY A 81 -11.43 -3.43 7.11
CA GLY A 81 -12.18 -2.62 8.07
C GLY A 81 -13.49 -3.27 8.53
N GLY A 82 -13.44 -4.50 9.01
CA GLY A 82 -14.60 -5.19 9.61
C GLY A 82 -14.38 -6.69 9.68
N SER A 83 -14.59 -7.26 10.87
CA SER A 83 -14.58 -8.70 11.22
C SER A 83 -14.45 -9.68 10.04
N ALA A 84 -13.24 -10.11 9.70
CA ALA A 84 -13.02 -11.09 8.63
C ALA A 84 -11.65 -11.80 8.74
N ASP A 85 -11.43 -12.60 9.78
CA ASP A 85 -10.20 -13.41 9.93
C ASP A 85 -10.03 -14.45 8.79
N LEU A 86 -11.14 -14.91 8.21
CA LEU A 86 -11.14 -15.96 7.18
C LEU A 86 -10.64 -15.48 5.80
N PRO A 87 -11.11 -14.33 5.23
CA PRO A 87 -10.56 -13.80 3.98
C PRO A 87 -9.06 -13.47 4.06
N ALA A 88 -8.59 -12.90 5.17
CA ALA A 88 -7.18 -12.58 5.36
C ALA A 88 -6.31 -13.86 5.42
N ALA A 89 -6.71 -14.86 6.21
CA ALA A 89 -6.04 -16.15 6.27
C ALA A 89 -6.01 -16.85 4.91
N ARG A 90 -7.09 -16.75 4.13
CA ARG A 90 -7.16 -17.32 2.78
C ARG A 90 -6.22 -16.62 1.80
N VAL A 91 -6.12 -15.29 1.87
CA VAL A 91 -5.16 -14.52 1.06
C VAL A 91 -3.72 -14.88 1.41
N VAL A 92 -3.39 -15.04 2.70
CA VAL A 92 -2.07 -15.51 3.16
C VAL A 92 -1.75 -16.88 2.56
N GLU A 93 -2.65 -17.85 2.70
CA GLU A 93 -2.47 -19.23 2.22
C GLU A 93 -2.27 -19.25 0.70
N LEU A 94 -3.17 -18.60 -0.06
CA LEU A 94 -3.11 -18.57 -1.52
C LEU A 94 -1.88 -17.82 -2.04
N THR A 95 -1.47 -16.74 -1.37
CA THR A 95 -0.25 -16.00 -1.73
C THR A 95 0.97 -16.89 -1.56
N THR A 96 1.07 -17.57 -0.43
CA THR A 96 2.17 -18.49 -0.12
C THR A 96 2.23 -19.63 -1.14
N LEU A 97 1.10 -20.29 -1.39
CA LEU A 97 1.01 -21.38 -2.35
C LEU A 97 1.37 -20.94 -3.77
N HIS A 98 0.88 -19.77 -4.20
CA HIS A 98 1.18 -19.24 -5.53
C HIS A 98 2.65 -18.90 -5.70
N ALA A 99 3.25 -18.24 -4.69
CA ALA A 99 4.65 -17.86 -4.71
C ALA A 99 5.56 -19.09 -4.77
N GLU A 100 5.33 -20.09 -3.91
CA GLU A 100 6.13 -21.33 -3.87
C GLU A 100 5.99 -22.15 -5.16
N LEU A 101 4.79 -22.20 -5.76
CA LEU A 101 4.55 -22.93 -7.01
C LEU A 101 5.31 -22.30 -8.20
N ARG A 102 5.40 -20.96 -8.23
CA ARG A 102 6.02 -20.20 -9.32
C ARG A 102 7.52 -20.04 -9.11
N HIS A 103 7.94 -19.93 -7.86
CA HIS A 103 9.29 -19.64 -7.42
C HIS A 103 9.59 -20.49 -6.16
N PRO A 104 10.20 -21.68 -6.32
CA PRO A 104 10.44 -22.59 -5.19
C PRO A 104 11.27 -22.00 -4.04
N ASP A 105 12.09 -20.99 -4.35
CA ASP A 105 12.92 -20.27 -3.39
C ASP A 105 12.24 -18.99 -2.84
N ALA A 106 11.00 -18.68 -3.23
CA ALA A 106 10.29 -17.54 -2.65
C ALA A 106 9.97 -17.79 -1.17
N VAL A 107 10.03 -16.73 -0.37
CA VAL A 107 9.69 -16.81 1.07
C VAL A 107 8.62 -15.77 1.37
N CYS A 108 7.53 -16.25 1.99
CA CYS A 108 6.44 -15.40 2.45
C CYS A 108 6.53 -15.16 3.96
N VAL A 109 6.28 -13.93 4.37
CA VAL A 109 6.24 -13.48 5.78
C VAL A 109 4.94 -12.73 5.99
N VAL A 110 4.23 -13.01 7.08
CA VAL A 110 3.01 -12.28 7.45
C VAL A 110 3.34 -11.37 8.62
N GLU A 111 3.12 -10.08 8.45
CA GLU A 111 3.43 -9.07 9.47
C GLU A 111 2.48 -7.88 9.32
N GLN A 112 1.98 -7.32 10.42
CA GLN A 112 1.16 -6.10 10.45
C GLN A 112 -0.06 -6.11 9.49
N GLY A 113 -0.69 -7.27 9.29
CA GLY A 113 -1.86 -7.40 8.40
C GLY A 113 -1.54 -7.38 6.91
N ALA A 114 -0.26 -7.51 6.54
CA ALA A 114 0.20 -7.68 5.17
C ALA A 114 0.99 -8.99 4.99
N VAL A 115 1.02 -9.49 3.76
CA VAL A 115 1.87 -10.60 3.33
C VAL A 115 3.02 -10.03 2.53
N TYR A 116 4.24 -10.21 3.03
CA TYR A 116 5.46 -9.88 2.32
C TYR A 116 5.95 -11.10 1.56
N VAL A 117 6.33 -10.91 0.30
CA VAL A 117 6.93 -11.96 -0.54
C VAL A 117 8.31 -11.50 -0.96
N LEU A 118 9.33 -12.26 -0.55
CA LEU A 118 10.69 -12.16 -1.09
C LEU A 118 10.75 -13.05 -2.34
N LEU A 119 10.87 -12.41 -3.50
CA LEU A 119 10.80 -13.09 -4.79
C LEU A 119 12.18 -13.08 -5.47
N PRO A 120 12.87 -14.23 -5.58
CA PRO A 120 14.12 -14.33 -6.32
C PRO A 120 13.85 -14.21 -7.83
N GLY A 121 14.78 -13.61 -8.56
CA GLY A 121 14.65 -13.48 -10.01
C GLY A 121 15.62 -12.46 -10.62
N PRO A 122 15.48 -12.18 -11.92
CA PRO A 122 16.15 -11.03 -12.52
C PRO A 122 15.37 -9.74 -12.23
N ALA A 123 16.09 -8.63 -12.12
CA ALA A 123 15.49 -7.30 -12.04
C ALA A 123 14.59 -7.02 -13.26
N GLY A 124 13.51 -6.26 -13.05
CA GLY A 124 12.57 -5.83 -14.09
C GLY A 124 11.35 -6.74 -14.29
N ARG A 125 11.21 -7.83 -13.52
CA ARG A 125 10.03 -8.72 -13.56
C ARG A 125 9.08 -8.55 -12.36
N GLU A 126 9.46 -7.75 -11.38
CA GLU A 126 8.79 -7.62 -10.09
C GLU A 126 7.33 -7.19 -10.26
N THR A 127 7.09 -6.18 -11.11
CA THR A 127 5.75 -5.67 -11.38
C THR A 127 4.89 -6.67 -12.15
N ALA A 128 5.48 -7.47 -13.05
CA ALA A 128 4.75 -8.51 -13.77
C ALA A 128 4.32 -9.63 -12.80
N SER A 129 5.24 -10.11 -11.96
CA SER A 129 4.96 -11.09 -10.91
C SER A 129 3.92 -10.58 -9.91
N ALA A 130 3.98 -9.30 -9.53
CA ALA A 130 3.00 -8.67 -8.66
C ALA A 130 1.58 -8.65 -9.28
N ARG A 131 1.46 -8.37 -10.58
CA ARG A 131 0.17 -8.43 -11.30
C ARG A 131 -0.38 -9.83 -11.38
N GLU A 132 0.45 -10.81 -11.73
CA GLU A 132 0.05 -12.22 -11.76
C GLU A 132 -0.43 -12.70 -10.37
N LEU A 133 0.30 -12.31 -9.32
CA LEU A 133 -0.04 -12.65 -7.95
C LEU A 133 -1.36 -11.99 -7.51
N ALA A 134 -1.53 -10.69 -7.77
CA ALA A 134 -2.78 -9.96 -7.48
C ALA A 134 -3.99 -10.60 -8.17
N GLU A 135 -3.85 -10.96 -9.45
CA GLU A 135 -4.90 -11.56 -10.25
C GLU A 135 -5.23 -13.00 -9.81
N ALA A 136 -4.21 -13.81 -9.52
CA ALA A 136 -4.40 -15.19 -9.11
C ALA A 136 -5.03 -15.27 -7.72
N VAL A 137 -4.48 -14.53 -6.74
CA VAL A 137 -4.97 -14.53 -5.37
C VAL A 137 -6.33 -13.84 -5.28
N GLY A 138 -6.54 -12.72 -5.97
CA GLY A 138 -7.83 -12.03 -6.00
C GLY A 138 -8.96 -12.90 -6.58
N ARG A 139 -8.71 -13.60 -7.69
CA ARG A 139 -9.69 -14.53 -8.27
C ARG A 139 -9.99 -15.72 -7.36
N ALA A 140 -8.97 -16.33 -6.76
CA ALA A 140 -9.13 -17.52 -5.93
C ALA A 140 -9.71 -17.23 -4.53
N SER A 141 -9.51 -16.02 -4.01
CA SER A 141 -10.06 -15.58 -2.73
C SER A 141 -11.41 -14.86 -2.85
N GLY A 142 -11.75 -14.34 -4.04
CA GLY A 142 -12.91 -13.46 -4.21
C GLY A 142 -12.74 -12.09 -3.58
N THR A 143 -11.51 -11.65 -3.31
CA THR A 143 -11.21 -10.38 -2.64
C THR A 143 -10.47 -9.40 -3.56
N ASP A 144 -10.58 -8.11 -3.24
CA ASP A 144 -9.82 -7.06 -3.93
C ASP A 144 -8.42 -6.96 -3.33
N VAL A 145 -7.50 -7.74 -3.88
CA VAL A 145 -6.10 -7.81 -3.46
C VAL A 145 -5.31 -6.68 -4.10
N VAL A 146 -4.53 -5.99 -3.27
CA VAL A 146 -3.57 -4.98 -3.70
C VAL A 146 -2.15 -5.45 -3.43
N VAL A 147 -1.22 -5.06 -4.32
CA VAL A 147 0.18 -5.45 -4.25
C VAL A 147 1.06 -4.24 -4.48
N ALA A 148 1.85 -3.88 -3.48
CA ALA A 148 2.90 -2.89 -3.58
C ALA A 148 4.22 -3.55 -3.96
N VAL A 149 4.95 -2.92 -4.87
CA VAL A 149 6.24 -3.39 -5.35
C VAL A 149 7.34 -2.49 -4.80
N GLY A 150 8.20 -3.07 -3.97
CA GLY A 150 9.44 -2.43 -3.53
C GLY A 150 10.51 -2.42 -4.64
N PRO A 151 11.53 -1.55 -4.55
CA PRO A 151 12.65 -1.56 -5.47
C PRO A 151 13.40 -2.89 -5.41
N TRP A 152 14.04 -3.25 -6.53
CA TRP A 152 14.91 -4.42 -6.60
C TRP A 152 16.03 -4.34 -5.56
N ALA A 153 16.13 -5.35 -4.69
CA ALA A 153 17.19 -5.46 -3.71
C ALA A 153 18.32 -6.33 -4.28
N ALA A 154 19.40 -5.70 -4.75
CA ALA A 154 20.55 -6.41 -5.29
C ALA A 154 21.32 -7.27 -4.24
N GLY A 155 21.01 -7.08 -2.95
CA GLY A 155 21.61 -7.80 -1.84
C GLY A 155 20.80 -7.68 -0.54
N PRO A 156 21.14 -8.45 0.50
CA PRO A 156 20.42 -8.48 1.77
C PRO A 156 20.33 -7.11 2.47
N ASP A 157 21.36 -6.27 2.35
CA ASP A 157 21.42 -4.93 2.93
C ASP A 157 20.31 -4.00 2.40
N ARG A 158 19.77 -4.30 1.21
CA ARG A 158 18.73 -3.50 0.56
C ARG A 158 17.31 -3.96 0.87
N VAL A 159 17.12 -5.16 1.43
CA VAL A 159 15.79 -5.75 1.63
C VAL A 159 14.93 -4.92 2.58
N ALA A 160 15.46 -4.48 3.72
CA ALA A 160 14.72 -3.63 4.67
C ALA A 160 14.34 -2.27 4.06
N ALA A 161 15.21 -1.69 3.22
CA ALA A 161 14.89 -0.46 2.50
C ALA A 161 13.81 -0.68 1.45
N ALA A 162 13.87 -1.80 0.72
CA ALA A 162 12.86 -2.17 -0.26
C ALA A 162 11.48 -2.41 0.38
N ARG A 163 11.44 -3.06 1.55
CA ARG A 163 10.23 -3.19 2.37
C ARG A 163 9.62 -1.82 2.70
N ARG A 164 10.41 -0.89 3.26
CA ARG A 164 9.90 0.45 3.62
C ARG A 164 9.28 1.19 2.43
N VAL A 165 9.84 1.04 1.24
CA VAL A 165 9.24 1.60 0.03
C VAL A 165 7.94 0.88 -0.34
N ALA A 166 7.91 -0.46 -0.28
CA ALA A 166 6.70 -1.23 -0.51
C ALA A 166 5.58 -0.84 0.47
N ASP A 167 5.87 -0.62 1.75
CA ASP A 167 4.89 -0.19 2.76
C ASP A 167 4.27 1.17 2.42
N ARG A 168 5.08 2.14 2.01
CA ARG A 168 4.61 3.46 1.58
C ARG A 168 3.73 3.39 0.33
N VAL A 169 4.15 2.56 -0.64
CA VAL A 169 3.39 2.32 -1.86
C VAL A 169 2.07 1.60 -1.54
N LEU A 170 2.06 0.63 -0.63
CA LEU A 170 0.87 -0.09 -0.19
C LEU A 170 -0.13 0.88 0.46
N THR A 171 0.36 1.74 1.34
CA THR A 171 -0.43 2.79 1.98
C THR A 171 -1.05 3.72 0.93
N ALA A 172 -0.28 4.15 -0.07
CA ALA A 172 -0.79 4.99 -1.16
C ALA A 172 -1.82 4.25 -2.04
N LEU A 173 -1.66 2.95 -2.29
CA LEU A 173 -2.60 2.11 -3.05
C LEU A 173 -3.94 1.90 -2.34
N LEU A 174 -3.92 1.78 -1.01
CA LEU A 174 -5.12 1.66 -0.19
C LEU A 174 -5.93 2.96 -0.17
N ALA A 175 -5.24 4.10 -0.24
CA ALA A 175 -5.85 5.42 -0.33
C ALA A 175 -6.32 5.79 -1.75
N ALA A 176 -5.75 5.14 -2.77
CA ALA A 176 -6.09 5.39 -4.16
C ALA A 176 -7.47 4.84 -4.51
N ARG A 177 -8.04 5.33 -5.61
CA ARG A 177 -9.30 4.80 -6.16
C ARG A 177 -9.15 3.29 -6.47
N ALA A 178 -10.24 2.54 -6.28
CA ALA A 178 -10.27 1.07 -6.30
C ALA A 178 -9.80 0.39 -7.61
N SER A 179 -9.51 1.12 -8.68
CA SER A 179 -9.09 0.55 -9.97
C SER A 179 -7.62 0.12 -10.03
N VAL A 180 -6.75 0.64 -9.15
CA VAL A 180 -5.30 0.34 -9.20
C VAL A 180 -4.95 -0.75 -8.20
N ARG A 181 -4.73 -1.98 -8.65
CA ARG A 181 -4.40 -3.11 -7.75
C ARG A 181 -2.91 -3.29 -7.50
N VAL A 182 -2.07 -2.90 -8.45
CA VAL A 182 -0.61 -3.01 -8.32
C VAL A 182 0.00 -1.63 -8.46
N GLY A 183 0.97 -1.32 -7.62
CA GLY A 183 1.67 -0.03 -7.66
C GLY A 183 3.14 -0.16 -7.36
N THR A 184 3.90 0.73 -7.96
CA THR A 184 5.34 0.95 -7.72
C THR A 184 5.55 2.36 -7.18
N LEU A 185 6.74 2.62 -6.61
CA LEU A 185 7.11 3.99 -6.23
C LEU A 185 7.13 4.93 -7.44
N ALA A 186 7.57 4.47 -8.61
CA ALA A 186 7.63 5.32 -9.81
C ALA A 186 6.24 5.78 -10.27
N GLU A 187 5.23 4.90 -10.19
CA GLU A 187 3.86 5.21 -10.59
C GLU A 187 3.12 6.07 -9.55
N LEU A 188 3.48 5.94 -8.26
CA LEU A 188 2.80 6.60 -7.15
C LEU A 188 3.68 7.63 -6.42
N ALA A 189 4.76 8.10 -7.04
CA ALA A 189 5.75 8.97 -6.39
C ALA A 189 5.11 10.22 -5.77
N PRO A 190 4.20 10.96 -6.45
CA PRO A 190 3.55 12.11 -5.85
C PRO A 190 2.70 11.77 -4.63
N GLN A 191 1.95 10.66 -4.67
CA GLN A 191 1.08 10.23 -3.57
C GLN A 191 1.89 9.77 -2.36
N VAL A 192 2.95 9.00 -2.61
CA VAL A 192 3.87 8.54 -1.56
C VAL A 192 4.62 9.72 -0.93
N ALA A 193 5.12 10.66 -1.73
CA ALA A 193 5.81 11.83 -1.23
C ALA A 193 4.89 12.73 -0.40
N LEU A 194 3.68 13.01 -0.89
CA LEU A 194 2.70 13.83 -0.17
C LEU A 194 2.27 13.20 1.16
N ARG A 195 2.14 11.88 1.24
CA ARG A 195 1.86 11.21 2.52
C ARG A 195 3.03 11.29 3.49
N GLY A 196 4.27 11.06 3.03
CA GLY A 196 5.44 11.20 3.89
C GLY A 196 5.63 12.63 4.41
N LEU A 197 5.33 13.64 3.58
CA LEU A 197 5.26 15.03 4.03
C LEU A 197 4.08 15.26 4.99
N GLY A 198 2.94 14.61 4.73
CA GLY A 198 1.75 14.63 5.57
C GLY A 198 2.03 14.22 7.01
N ASP A 199 2.70 13.07 7.20
CA ASP A 199 3.08 12.58 8.52
C ASP A 199 3.98 13.59 9.27
N ALA A 200 4.90 14.25 8.56
CA ALA A 200 5.77 15.26 9.15
C ALA A 200 5.03 16.56 9.50
N VAL A 201 4.11 17.03 8.66
CA VAL A 201 3.36 18.28 8.92
C VAL A 201 2.18 18.10 9.87
N ALA A 202 1.77 16.85 10.11
CA ALA A 202 0.73 16.49 11.07
C ALA A 202 1.25 16.30 12.51
N ASP A 203 2.57 16.38 12.72
CA ASP A 203 3.16 16.42 14.05
C ASP A 203 2.56 17.59 14.86
N PRO A 204 1.89 17.33 15.99
CA PRO A 204 1.26 18.37 16.80
C PRO A 204 2.20 19.51 17.21
N GLU A 205 3.50 19.26 17.35
CA GLU A 205 4.50 20.29 17.69
C GLU A 205 4.83 21.20 16.50
N LEU A 206 4.55 20.76 15.27
CA LEU A 206 4.83 21.48 14.02
C LEU A 206 3.57 22.08 13.39
N VAL A 207 2.37 21.76 13.90
CA VAL A 207 1.11 22.33 13.42
C VAL A 207 1.05 23.82 13.71
N LEU A 208 0.82 24.63 12.68
CA LEU A 208 0.64 26.07 12.85
C LEU A 208 -0.67 26.34 13.62
N ASP A 209 -0.59 27.10 14.71
CA ASP A 209 -1.77 27.51 15.52
C ASP A 209 -2.89 28.08 14.65
N GLY A 210 -2.53 28.89 13.65
CA GLY A 210 -3.47 29.46 12.69
C GLY A 210 -4.23 28.41 11.88
N VAL A 211 -3.56 27.35 11.44
CA VAL A 211 -4.19 26.26 10.68
C VAL A 211 -5.12 25.45 11.58
N ALA A 212 -4.69 25.12 12.80
CA ALA A 212 -5.54 24.44 13.77
C ALA A 212 -6.80 25.27 14.09
N ALA A 213 -6.64 26.58 14.33
CA ALA A 213 -7.74 27.51 14.57
C ALA A 213 -8.68 27.62 13.37
N MET A 214 -8.14 27.66 12.14
CA MET A 214 -8.90 27.70 10.90
C MET A 214 -9.75 26.44 10.72
N LEU A 215 -9.16 25.25 10.87
CA LEU A 215 -9.87 23.97 10.75
C LEU A 215 -10.96 23.83 11.82
N ALA A 216 -10.65 24.21 13.06
CA ALA A 216 -11.64 24.22 14.14
C ALA A 216 -12.77 25.24 13.90
N HIS A 217 -12.48 26.37 13.25
CA HIS A 217 -13.49 27.36 12.87
C HIS A 217 -14.39 26.84 11.75
N ASP A 218 -13.82 26.24 10.70
CA ASP A 218 -14.56 25.59 9.60
C ASP A 218 -15.49 24.49 10.14
N ALA A 219 -14.98 23.62 11.02
CA ALA A 219 -15.78 22.55 11.64
C ALA A 219 -16.94 23.09 12.51
N ARG A 220 -16.71 24.18 13.25
CA ARG A 220 -17.74 24.76 14.15
C ARG A 220 -18.80 25.58 13.43
N HIS A 221 -18.44 26.29 12.35
CA HIS A 221 -19.32 27.28 11.72
C HIS A 221 -19.75 26.89 10.30
N GLY A 222 -19.26 25.75 9.77
CA GLY A 222 -19.52 25.34 8.39
C GLY A 222 -18.93 26.31 7.36
N THR A 223 -17.87 27.03 7.73
CA THR A 223 -17.14 27.88 6.80
C THR A 223 -16.23 27.05 5.89
N GLY A 224 -15.65 27.67 4.87
CA GLY A 224 -14.79 26.98 3.89
C GLY A 224 -13.45 27.67 3.70
N TYR A 225 -12.79 28.10 4.78
CA TYR A 225 -11.50 28.78 4.73
C TYR A 225 -10.38 27.84 4.29
N ALA A 226 -10.30 26.64 4.87
CA ALA A 226 -9.31 25.62 4.49
C ALA A 226 -9.48 25.20 3.02
N ALA A 227 -10.73 24.95 2.59
CA ALA A 227 -11.03 24.63 1.20
C ALA A 227 -10.65 25.78 0.24
N SER A 228 -10.85 27.04 0.67
CA SER A 228 -10.48 28.25 -0.08
C SER A 228 -8.96 28.38 -0.23
N LEU A 229 -8.20 28.16 0.85
CA LEU A 229 -6.74 28.14 0.84
C LEU A 229 -6.22 27.05 -0.10
N CYS A 230 -6.70 25.81 0.05
CA CYS A 230 -6.27 24.67 -0.75
C CYS A 230 -6.56 24.85 -2.25
N ALA A 231 -7.74 25.37 -2.60
CA ALA A 231 -8.10 25.61 -4.00
C ALA A 231 -7.26 26.75 -4.62
N TRP A 232 -7.03 27.82 -3.87
CA TRP A 232 -6.23 28.96 -4.33
C TRP A 232 -4.74 28.59 -4.50
N ALA A 233 -4.14 27.90 -3.53
CA ALA A 233 -2.78 27.41 -3.63
C ALA A 233 -2.62 26.37 -4.75
N GLY A 234 -3.59 25.45 -4.89
CA GLY A 234 -3.62 24.47 -5.99
C GLY A 234 -3.83 25.08 -7.37
N ALA A 235 -4.31 26.33 -7.45
CA ALA A 235 -4.42 27.12 -8.68
C ALA A 235 -3.23 28.08 -8.87
N ALA A 236 -2.13 27.91 -8.13
CA ALA A 236 -0.95 28.79 -8.16
C ALA A 236 -1.30 30.28 -7.96
N GLY A 237 -2.30 30.55 -7.13
CA GLY A 237 -2.74 31.91 -6.83
C GLY A 237 -3.83 32.48 -7.76
N ASP A 238 -4.25 31.74 -8.80
CA ASP A 238 -5.33 32.16 -9.70
C ASP A 238 -6.70 32.08 -9.01
N VAL A 239 -7.21 33.25 -8.60
CA VAL A 239 -8.50 33.41 -7.94
C VAL A 239 -9.66 32.93 -8.81
N ALA A 240 -9.64 33.21 -10.12
CA ALA A 240 -10.74 32.85 -11.00
C ALA A 240 -10.82 31.33 -11.18
N ARG A 241 -9.66 30.68 -11.36
CA ARG A 241 -9.58 29.20 -11.43
C ARG A 241 -10.01 28.55 -10.12
N ALA A 242 -9.52 29.04 -8.98
CA ALA A 242 -9.87 28.49 -7.67
C ALA A 242 -11.36 28.67 -7.32
N ALA A 243 -11.93 29.84 -7.63
CA ALA A 243 -13.35 30.12 -7.39
C ALA A 243 -14.25 29.19 -8.22
N ARG A 244 -13.88 28.92 -9.48
CA ARG A 244 -14.56 27.90 -10.32
C ARG A 244 -14.46 26.50 -9.73
N THR A 245 -13.29 26.08 -9.24
CA THR A 245 -13.11 24.78 -8.58
C THR A 245 -14.04 24.61 -7.37
N LEU A 246 -14.25 25.68 -6.60
CA LEU A 246 -15.11 25.67 -5.42
C LEU A 246 -16.59 25.99 -5.71
N THR A 247 -16.93 26.33 -6.95
CA THR A 247 -18.28 26.80 -7.34
C THR A 247 -18.75 28.01 -6.51
N ILE A 248 -17.85 28.96 -6.23
CA ILE A 248 -18.15 30.21 -5.53
C ILE A 248 -17.79 31.43 -6.37
N HIS A 249 -18.29 32.60 -6.00
CA HIS A 249 -17.93 33.85 -6.65
C HIS A 249 -16.49 34.28 -6.28
N GLU A 250 -15.75 34.89 -7.21
CA GLU A 250 -14.38 35.36 -6.97
C GLU A 250 -14.26 36.32 -5.78
N ASN A 251 -15.22 37.24 -5.62
CA ASN A 251 -15.28 38.16 -4.47
C ASN A 251 -15.36 37.41 -3.13
N THR A 252 -16.13 36.32 -3.08
CA THR A 252 -16.22 35.48 -1.87
C THR A 252 -14.89 34.82 -1.58
N LEU A 253 -14.18 34.33 -2.60
CA LEU A 253 -12.84 33.77 -2.43
C LEU A 253 -11.83 34.82 -1.95
N ARG A 254 -11.77 36.01 -2.58
CA ARG A 254 -10.90 37.11 -2.14
C ARG A 254 -11.20 37.54 -0.70
N TYR A 255 -12.48 37.63 -0.34
CA TYR A 255 -12.90 37.89 1.03
C TYR A 255 -12.34 36.83 1.98
N ARG A 256 -12.51 35.55 1.67
CA ARG A 256 -12.03 34.45 2.53
C ARG A 256 -10.50 34.46 2.67
N LEU A 257 -9.77 34.65 1.57
CA LEU A 257 -8.31 34.74 1.58
C LEU A 257 -7.79 35.92 2.42
N ARG A 258 -8.41 37.10 2.31
CA ARG A 258 -8.08 38.25 3.17
C ARG A 258 -8.31 37.93 4.65
N ARG A 259 -9.41 37.26 4.96
CA ARG A 259 -9.76 36.88 6.34
C ARG A 259 -8.85 35.81 6.93
N LEU A 260 -8.10 35.05 6.12
CA LEU A 260 -7.12 34.09 6.64
C LEU A 260 -6.07 34.77 7.54
N ARG A 261 -5.52 35.90 7.08
CA ARG A 261 -4.56 36.68 7.86
C ARG A 261 -5.22 37.32 9.08
N GLU A 262 -6.40 37.90 8.91
CA GLU A 262 -7.09 38.65 9.97
C GLU A 262 -7.63 37.77 11.10
N LEU A 263 -8.07 36.55 10.79
CA LEU A 263 -8.68 35.64 11.76
C LEU A 263 -7.71 34.60 12.30
N PHE A 264 -6.76 34.15 11.49
CA PHE A 264 -5.91 33.00 11.80
C PHE A 264 -4.42 33.32 11.74
N GLY A 265 -4.03 34.55 11.40
CA GLY A 265 -2.62 34.93 11.30
C GLY A 265 -1.86 34.23 10.16
N ILE A 266 -2.57 33.62 9.20
CA ILE A 266 -1.96 32.95 8.05
C ILE A 266 -1.65 33.99 6.97
N ASP A 267 -0.37 34.29 6.75
CA ASP A 267 0.06 35.17 5.66
C ASP A 267 0.30 34.38 4.37
N ALA A 268 -0.65 34.48 3.44
CA ALA A 268 -0.54 33.86 2.12
C ALA A 268 0.51 34.53 1.20
N ALA A 269 1.09 35.67 1.61
CA ALA A 269 2.17 36.33 0.88
C ALA A 269 3.56 35.80 1.27
N ASP A 270 3.68 35.14 2.43
CA ASP A 270 4.90 34.42 2.83
C ASP A 270 4.87 33.03 2.16
N PRO A 271 5.82 32.71 1.25
CA PRO A 271 5.81 31.45 0.51
C PRO A 271 6.02 30.23 1.41
N ASP A 272 6.81 30.36 2.49
CA ASP A 272 7.10 29.25 3.40
C ASP A 272 5.88 29.00 4.30
N GLN A 273 5.28 30.07 4.84
CA GLN A 273 4.05 29.95 5.62
C GLN A 273 2.89 29.41 4.77
N LEU A 274 2.75 29.87 3.52
CA LEU A 274 1.74 29.38 2.59
C LEU A 274 1.93 27.90 2.29
N LEU A 275 3.16 27.45 2.01
CA LEU A 275 3.45 26.05 1.70
C LEU A 275 3.07 25.14 2.88
N VAL A 276 3.50 25.49 4.09
CA VAL A 276 3.19 24.72 5.29
C VAL A 276 1.69 24.74 5.57
N ALA A 277 1.04 25.91 5.53
CA ALA A 277 -0.40 26.03 5.78
C ALA A 277 -1.23 25.26 4.75
N TRP A 278 -0.82 25.26 3.48
CA TRP A 278 -1.47 24.49 2.43
C TRP A 278 -1.36 22.99 2.65
N LEU A 279 -0.16 22.49 2.98
CA LEU A 279 0.07 21.08 3.28
C LEU A 279 -0.72 20.63 4.51
N GLN A 280 -0.65 21.39 5.61
CA GLN A 280 -1.38 21.08 6.84
C GLN A 280 -2.90 21.12 6.64
N ALA A 281 -3.43 22.14 5.95
CA ALA A 281 -4.86 22.21 5.66
C ALA A 281 -5.34 21.02 4.79
N ARG A 282 -4.49 20.53 3.88
CA ARG A 282 -4.79 19.39 3.03
C ARG A 282 -4.72 18.05 3.78
N VAL A 283 -3.76 17.89 4.68
CA VAL A 283 -3.52 16.63 5.42
C VAL A 283 -4.46 16.50 6.61
N LEU A 284 -4.66 17.59 7.36
CA LEU A 284 -5.51 17.60 8.56
C LEU A 284 -6.99 17.82 8.22
N GLY A 285 -7.28 18.46 7.07
CA GLY A 285 -8.64 18.68 6.58
C GLY A 285 -9.21 17.52 5.76
N ASP A 286 -8.39 16.56 5.34
CA ASP A 286 -8.80 15.34 4.64
C ASP A 286 -8.36 14.08 5.41
N PRO A 287 -9.27 13.38 6.11
CA PRO A 287 -8.92 12.18 6.88
C PRO A 287 -8.39 11.02 6.02
N GLY A 288 -8.48 11.11 4.68
CA GLY A 288 -7.86 10.15 3.76
C GLY A 288 -6.36 10.37 3.53
N LEU A 289 -5.77 11.45 4.04
CA LEU A 289 -4.35 11.80 3.86
C LEU A 289 -3.55 11.85 5.17
N SER A 290 -4.20 11.96 6.32
CA SER A 290 -3.57 11.75 7.61
C SER A 290 -3.24 10.26 7.78
N GLY A 291 -1.97 9.94 8.00
CA GLY A 291 -1.56 8.60 8.40
C GLY A 291 -2.30 8.24 9.68
N SER A 292 -3.10 7.17 9.65
CA SER A 292 -3.76 6.64 10.84
C SER A 292 -2.70 6.10 11.81
N THR A 293 -2.15 6.99 12.63
CA THR A 293 -1.40 6.65 13.84
C THR A 293 -2.38 6.68 15.00
N SER A 294 -3.19 5.62 15.10
CA SER A 294 -3.80 5.25 16.38
C SER A 294 -2.82 4.29 17.05
N GLY A 295 -2.26 4.73 18.18
CA GLY A 295 -1.36 3.94 19.02
C GLY A 295 -2.02 2.74 19.68
#